data_AF-A0A965G7F7-F1
#
_entry.id   AF-A0A965G7F7-F1
#
_cell.length_a   1.000
_cell.length_b   1.000
_cell.length_c   1.000
_cell.angle_alpha   90.00
_cell.angle_beta   90.00
_cell.angle_gamma   90.00
#
_symmetry.space_group_name_H-M   'P 1'
#
loop_
_entity.id
_entity.type
_entity.pdbx_description
1 polymer ?
#
loop_
_entity_poly.entity_id
_entity_poly.type
_entity_poly.pdbx_seq_one_letter_code
_entity_poly.pdbx_strand_id
1 'polypeptide(L)'
;MKMMASRQLAAAPGKVWKSLAQEGVLVVTKDGRPRGIITPTSDQTLLEDIQDLVFVRARRAVSAIRLAAGLRPVVTEVEVEKEIAAVRRR
;
A
#
# COMPACT_ATOMS: atom_id res chain seq x y z
N MET A 1 1.09 15.12 -8.78
CA MET A 1 1.70 13.78 -8.99
C MET A 1 2.30 13.74 -10.38
N LYS A 2 3.62 13.86 -10.46
CA LYS A 2 4.35 13.91 -11.73
C LYS A 2 4.77 12.51 -12.16
N MET A 3 4.58 12.20 -13.44
CA MET A 3 5.06 10.95 -14.04
C MET A 3 6.45 11.15 -14.64
N MET A 4 7.30 10.13 -14.51
CA MET A 4 8.64 10.12 -15.09
C MET A 4 8.92 8.77 -15.74
N ALA A 5 9.70 8.77 -16.82
CA ALA A 5 10.15 7.52 -17.43
C ALA A 5 11.32 6.94 -16.63
N SER A 6 11.35 5.62 -16.43
CA SER A 6 12.44 4.91 -15.72
C SER A 6 13.84 5.28 -16.22
N ARG A 7 14.02 5.48 -17.53
CA ARG A 7 15.29 5.94 -18.14
C ARG A 7 15.82 7.28 -17.60
N GLN A 8 14.94 8.14 -17.07
CA GLN A 8 15.34 9.45 -16.52
C GLN A 8 16.08 9.33 -15.19
N LEU A 9 15.92 8.21 -14.47
CA LEU A 9 16.65 7.94 -13.23
C LEU A 9 18.17 7.93 -13.47
N ALA A 10 18.60 7.28 -14.56
CA ALA A 10 20.00 7.25 -14.96
C ALA A 10 20.42 8.49 -15.75
N ALA A 11 19.57 8.96 -16.68
CA ALA A 11 19.95 10.03 -17.61
C ALA A 11 20.01 11.43 -16.98
N ALA A 12 19.25 11.70 -15.91
CA ALA A 12 19.17 13.02 -15.29
C ALA A 12 18.84 13.00 -13.79
N PRO A 13 19.63 12.30 -12.95
CA PRO A 13 19.32 12.09 -11.53
C PRO A 13 19.06 13.39 -10.75
N GLY A 14 19.83 14.46 -11.00
CA GLY A 14 19.59 15.76 -10.34
C GLY A 14 18.20 16.36 -10.62
N LYS A 15 17.66 16.19 -11.84
CA LYS A 15 16.30 16.64 -12.17
C LYS A 15 15.24 15.78 -11.48
N VAL A 16 15.53 14.50 -11.26
CA VAL A 16 14.65 13.58 -10.51
C VAL A 16 14.56 14.04 -9.06
N TRP A 17 15.69 14.23 -8.38
CA TRP A 17 15.71 14.67 -6.98
C TRP A 17 15.04 16.03 -6.78
N LYS A 18 15.31 16.99 -7.67
CA LYS A 18 14.62 18.29 -7.67
C LYS A 18 13.11 18.12 -7.83
N SER A 19 12.67 17.26 -8.75
CA SER A 19 11.23 17.00 -8.94
C SER A 19 10.61 16.31 -7.74
N LEU A 20 11.31 15.36 -7.11
CA LEU A 20 10.83 14.66 -5.92
C LEU A 20 10.66 15.62 -4.74
N ALA A 21 11.63 16.50 -4.51
CA ALA A 21 11.57 17.52 -3.47
C ALA A 21 10.40 18.51 -3.67
N GLN A 22 10.05 18.80 -4.92
CA GLN A 22 8.95 19.72 -5.27
C GLN A 22 7.57 19.04 -5.23
N GLU A 23 7.48 17.79 -5.69
CA GLU A 23 6.20 17.10 -5.90
C GLU A 23 5.80 16.20 -4.73
N GLY A 24 6.74 15.84 -3.85
CA GLY A 24 6.52 14.93 -2.72
C GLY A 24 6.32 13.46 -3.11
N VAL A 25 5.90 13.16 -4.35
CA VAL A 25 5.86 11.79 -4.89
C VAL A 25 6.01 11.82 -6.41
N LEU A 26 6.79 10.88 -6.94
CA LEU A 26 6.94 10.68 -8.38
C LEU A 26 6.40 9.30 -8.79
N VAL A 27 5.72 9.23 -9.93
CA VAL A 27 5.27 7.97 -10.53
C VAL A 27 6.28 7.53 -11.58
N VAL A 28 6.91 6.39 -11.37
CA VAL A 28 7.85 5.79 -12.34
C VAL A 28 7.07 5.00 -13.37
N THR A 29 7.36 5.27 -14.64
CA THR A 29 6.73 4.60 -15.79
C THR A 29 7.72 3.80 -16.62
N LYS A 30 7.22 2.73 -17.23
CA LYS A 30 7.89 1.97 -18.29
C LYS A 30 6.89 1.84 -19.44
N ASP A 31 7.29 2.26 -20.63
CA ASP A 31 6.44 2.27 -21.83
C ASP A 31 5.10 2.99 -21.62
N GLY A 32 5.14 4.14 -20.93
CA GLY A 32 3.96 4.95 -20.60
C GLY A 32 3.09 4.41 -19.47
N ARG A 33 3.37 3.21 -18.94
CA ARG A 33 2.56 2.58 -17.88
C ARG A 33 3.20 2.77 -16.51
N PRO A 34 2.43 3.11 -15.45
CA PRO A 34 2.92 3.14 -14.08
C PRO A 34 3.51 1.79 -13.67
N ARG A 35 4.70 1.79 -13.09
CA ARG A 35 5.41 0.60 -12.58
C ARG A 35 5.82 0.73 -11.13
N GLY A 36 5.97 1.95 -10.63
CA GLY A 36 6.33 2.19 -9.25
C GLY A 36 6.14 3.65 -8.87
N ILE A 37 6.46 3.94 -7.62
CA ILE A 37 6.50 5.31 -7.09
C ILE A 37 7.86 5.53 -6.42
N ILE A 38 8.27 6.79 -6.33
CA ILE A 38 9.39 7.24 -5.52
C ILE A 38 8.82 8.22 -4.51
N THR A 39 9.08 7.95 -3.23
CA THR A 39 8.75 8.82 -2.10
C THR A 39 10.05 9.34 -1.50
N PRO A 40 10.10 10.60 -1.02
CA PRO A 40 11.23 11.08 -0.26
C PRO A 40 11.31 10.31 1.06
N THR A 41 12.53 10.23 1.59
CA THR A 41 12.83 9.67 2.91
C THR A 41 14.08 10.36 3.44
N SER A 42 14.42 10.13 4.69
CA SER A 42 15.63 10.64 5.34
C SER A 42 16.19 9.62 6.32
N ASP A 43 17.42 9.79 6.76
CA ASP A 43 18.02 8.91 7.79
C ASP A 43 17.20 8.91 9.08
N GLN A 44 16.45 9.99 9.36
CA GLN A 44 15.60 10.12 10.55
C GLN A 44 14.23 9.46 10.41
N THR A 45 13.75 9.22 9.18
CA THR A 45 12.38 8.74 8.92
C THR A 45 12.32 7.43 8.14
N LEU A 46 13.46 6.88 7.74
CA LEU A 46 13.53 5.71 6.85
C LEU A 46 12.72 4.53 7.36
N LEU A 47 12.80 4.23 8.66
CA LEU A 47 12.11 3.09 9.24
C LEU A 47 10.59 3.31 9.22
N GLU A 48 10.15 4.49 9.63
CA GLU A 48 8.76 4.92 9.66
C GLU A 48 8.17 4.93 8.24
N ASP A 49 8.90 5.49 7.27
CA ASP A 49 8.50 5.55 5.86
C ASP A 49 8.30 4.14 5.27
N ILE A 50 9.18 3.18 5.62
CA ILE A 50 9.03 1.77 5.21
C ILE A 50 7.82 1.13 5.90
N GLN A 51 7.65 1.35 7.20
CA GLN A 51 6.54 0.80 7.96
C GLN A 51 5.20 1.29 7.41
N ASP A 52 5.08 2.57 7.09
CA ASP A 52 3.88 3.16 6.48
C ASP A 52 3.51 2.47 5.16
N LEU A 53 4.50 2.20 4.31
CA LEU A 53 4.27 1.46 3.05
C LEU A 53 3.74 0.03 3.30
N VAL A 54 4.22 -0.64 4.35
CA VAL A 54 3.74 -1.98 4.74
C VAL A 54 2.32 -1.89 5.32
N PHE A 55 2.06 -0.94 6.22
CA PHE A 55 0.76 -0.74 6.84
C PHE A 55 -0.32 -0.37 5.82
N VAL A 56 0.00 0.41 4.78
CA VAL A 56 -0.93 0.72 3.69
C VAL A 56 -1.40 -0.54 2.98
N ARG A 57 -0.52 -1.52 2.75
CA ARG A 57 -0.91 -2.80 2.11
C ARG A 57 -1.82 -3.61 3.02
N ALA A 58 -1.47 -3.72 4.30
CA ALA A 58 -2.29 -4.42 5.29
C ALA A 58 -3.68 -3.77 5.41
N ARG A 59 -3.75 -2.44 5.49
CA ARG A 59 -5.00 -1.68 5.55
C ARG A 59 -5.88 -1.92 4.33
N ARG A 60 -5.30 -1.92 3.12
CA ARG A 60 -6.06 -2.23 1.89
C ARG A 60 -6.63 -3.64 1.91
N ALA A 61 -5.86 -4.63 2.36
CA ALA A 61 -6.33 -6.01 2.48
C ALA A 61 -7.50 -6.12 3.49
N VAL A 62 -7.37 -5.52 4.67
CA VAL A 62 -8.44 -5.49 5.67
C VAL A 62 -9.69 -4.78 5.15
N SER A 63 -9.54 -3.65 4.44
CA SER A 63 -10.67 -2.97 3.82
C SER A 63 -11.39 -3.85 2.79
N ALA A 64 -10.64 -4.62 1.98
CA ALA A 64 -11.23 -5.55 1.03
C ALA A 64 -12.00 -6.69 1.72
N ILE A 65 -11.45 -7.24 2.82
CA ILE A 65 -12.13 -8.25 3.65
C ILE A 65 -13.44 -7.69 4.21
N ARG A 66 -13.41 -6.48 4.78
CA ARG A 66 -14.61 -5.83 5.34
C ARG A 66 -15.67 -5.56 4.27
N LEU A 67 -15.27 -5.10 3.10
CA LEU A 67 -16.19 -4.90 1.97
C LEU A 67 -16.83 -6.22 1.56
N ALA A 68 -16.04 -7.29 1.41
CA ALA A 68 -16.54 -8.61 1.07
C ALA A 68 -17.47 -9.19 2.15
N ALA A 69 -17.19 -8.94 3.44
CA ALA A 69 -18.03 -9.35 4.54
C ALA A 69 -19.39 -8.62 4.54
N GLY A 70 -19.42 -7.33 4.21
CA GLY A 70 -20.66 -6.56 4.09
C GLY A 70 -21.59 -7.03 2.96
N LEU A 71 -21.08 -7.82 2.01
CA LEU A 71 -21.88 -8.48 0.97
C LEU A 71 -22.45 -9.84 1.40
N ARG A 72 -22.14 -10.31 2.61
CA ARG A 72 -22.62 -11.57 3.16
C ARG A 72 -23.70 -11.32 4.22
N PRO A 73 -24.56 -12.30 4.50
CA PRO A 73 -25.48 -12.23 5.64
C PRO A 73 -24.71 -11.98 6.94
N VAL A 74 -25.33 -11.22 7.84
CA VAL A 74 -24.79 -11.00 9.19
C VAL A 74 -24.74 -12.34 9.90
N VAL A 75 -23.55 -12.70 10.40
CA VAL A 75 -23.38 -13.87 11.26
C VAL A 75 -23.90 -13.50 12.65
N THR A 76 -24.83 -14.28 13.16
CA THR A 76 -25.39 -14.09 14.50
C THR A 76 -24.43 -14.62 15.57
N GLU A 77 -24.54 -14.08 16.78
CA GLU A 77 -23.74 -14.54 17.92
C GLU A 77 -23.96 -16.03 18.22
N VAL A 78 -25.18 -16.54 17.99
CA VAL A 78 -25.53 -17.96 18.13
C VAL A 78 -24.76 -18.84 17.13
N GLU A 79 -24.65 -18.40 15.87
CA GLU A 79 -23.89 -19.11 14.84
C GLU A 79 -22.38 -19.12 15.17
N VAL A 80 -21.85 -17.99 15.64
CA VAL A 80 -20.45 -17.90 16.09
C VAL A 80 -20.17 -18.87 17.24
N GLU A 81 -20.99 -18.87 18.28
CA GLU A 81 -20.79 -19.74 19.44
C GLU A 81 -20.90 -21.23 19.06
N LYS A 82 -21.84 -21.57 18.17
CA LYS A 82 -21.98 -22.92 17.64
C LYS A 82 -20.72 -23.39 16.91
N GLU A 83 -20.11 -22.53 16.10
CA GLU A 83 -18.86 -22.84 15.38
C GLU A 83 -17.67 -22.98 16.34
N ILE A 84 -17.50 -22.05 17.28
CA ILE A 84 -16.44 -22.11 18.31
C ILE A 84 -16.54 -23.41 19.13
N ALA A 85 -17.73 -23.74 19.61
CA ALA A 85 -17.97 -24.93 20.40
C ALA A 85 -17.73 -26.23 19.60
N ALA A 86 -17.91 -26.21 18.28
CA ALA A 86 -17.62 -27.36 17.42
C ALA A 86 -16.09 -27.56 17.25
N VAL A 87 -15.32 -26.49 17.08
CA VAL A 87 -13.86 -26.56 16.93
C VAL A 87 -13.16 -26.96 18.23
N ARG A 88 -13.58 -26.40 19.38
CA ARG A 88 -12.98 -26.66 20.70
C ARG A 88 -13.30 -28.05 21.28
N ARG A 89 -14.21 -28.79 20.66
CA ARG A 89 -14.55 -30.17 21.04
C ARG A 89 -13.65 -31.24 20.40
N ARG A 90 -12.72 -30.83 19.53
CA ARG A 90 -11.60 -31.64 19.04
C ARG A 90 -10.36 -31.40 19.88
#